data_AF-A0A3N0I3C8-F1
#
_entry.id   AF-A0A3N0I3C8-F1
#
_cell.length_a   1.000
_cell.length_b   1.000
_cell.length_c   1.000
_cell.angle_alpha   90.00
_cell.angle_beta   90.00
_cell.angle_gamma   90.00
#
_symmetry.space_group_name_H-M   'P 1'
#
loop_
_entity.id
_entity.type
_entity.pdbx_description
1 polymer ?
#
loop_
_entity_poly.entity_id
_entity_poly.type
_entity_poly.pdbx_seq_one_letter_code
_entity_poly.pdbx_strand_id
1 'polypeptide(L)'
;MRINRDKLVKMAVNGQVDHPRMGHFYVGYDGKGRLPVGTGGIVYTHAIGDSCMGIAGDHVEPGVTIANPSDRENHALETLACVGNEVICLSGPAQGAKGIVTGTHGGVDHTMCYFPKKDIDKMTGHEQFLVKAYGQGLKLLDHEDVYMMNIDPDLLDLLPIQETETTIQFPVVTVLPPYLMGAGLGSDTMMEGDYDIMTQDEQANEKYGINQLHFGDFVAVLDHDSTYGPHYKQGAITIGVVVHSDSFTSGHGPGLTIVATSSTRAIEPVVDTHANLANYTDVLLKR
;
A
#
# COMPACT_ATOMS: atom_id res chain seq x y z
N MET A 1 1.31 -5.17 -22.86
CA MET A 1 2.47 -5.31 -21.97
C MET A 1 2.84 -6.77 -21.77
N ARG A 2 4.06 -7.14 -22.17
CA ARG A 2 4.61 -8.49 -21.92
C ARG A 2 5.31 -8.53 -20.58
N ILE A 3 5.00 -9.56 -19.79
CA ILE A 3 5.61 -9.81 -18.48
C ILE A 3 6.15 -11.24 -18.38
N ASN A 4 7.07 -11.47 -17.45
CA ASN A 4 7.62 -12.79 -17.13
C ASN A 4 6.66 -13.69 -16.31
N ARG A 5 5.36 -13.67 -16.61
CA ARG A 5 4.30 -14.31 -15.78
C ARG A 5 4.53 -15.80 -15.55
N ASP A 6 5.04 -16.53 -16.56
CA ASP A 6 5.31 -17.96 -16.49
C ASP A 6 6.50 -18.32 -15.58
N LYS A 7 7.31 -17.32 -15.18
CA LYS A 7 8.45 -17.48 -14.27
C LYS A 7 8.12 -17.10 -12.83
N LEU A 8 6.99 -16.44 -12.59
CA LEU A 8 6.58 -16.01 -11.25
C LEU A 8 6.11 -17.21 -10.43
N VAL A 9 6.50 -17.21 -9.15
CA VAL A 9 6.12 -18.25 -8.18
C VAL A 9 4.95 -17.73 -7.35
N LYS A 10 3.89 -18.54 -7.25
CA LYS A 10 2.76 -18.30 -6.36
C LYS A 10 2.89 -19.23 -5.16
N MET A 11 2.89 -18.69 -3.94
CA MET A 11 3.05 -19.49 -2.73
C MET A 11 2.08 -19.07 -1.61
N ALA A 12 1.92 -19.96 -0.65
CA ALA A 12 1.14 -19.71 0.56
C ALA A 12 2.00 -18.99 1.60
N VAL A 13 1.52 -17.87 2.13
CA VAL A 13 2.04 -17.23 3.35
C VAL A 13 0.87 -16.95 4.28
N ASN A 14 1.10 -17.12 5.58
CA ASN A 14 0.03 -17.05 6.58
C ASN A 14 0.26 -15.88 7.54
N GLY A 15 -0.85 -15.34 8.03
CA GLY A 15 -0.88 -14.36 9.12
C GLY A 15 -2.14 -14.55 9.96
N GLN A 16 -2.28 -13.73 10.97
CA GLN A 16 -3.48 -13.62 11.80
C GLN A 16 -3.78 -12.16 12.05
N VAL A 17 -4.99 -11.83 12.52
CA VAL A 17 -5.27 -10.45 12.96
C VAL A 17 -4.21 -10.01 13.97
N ASP A 18 -3.51 -8.91 13.70
CA ASP A 18 -2.62 -8.32 14.71
C ASP A 18 -3.44 -7.41 15.62
N HIS A 19 -3.25 -7.54 16.93
CA HIS A 19 -4.02 -6.76 17.90
C HIS A 19 -3.46 -5.33 17.99
N PRO A 20 -4.29 -4.27 17.99
CA PRO A 20 -3.81 -2.90 18.15
C PRO A 20 -2.97 -2.75 19.42
N ARG A 21 -1.82 -2.09 19.29
CA ARG A 21 -0.89 -1.83 20.41
C ARG A 21 -0.95 -0.35 20.76
N MET A 22 -1.12 -0.03 22.03
CA MET A 22 -1.17 1.36 22.49
C MET A 22 -0.17 1.59 23.61
N GLY A 23 0.70 2.57 23.41
CA GLY A 23 1.68 3.01 24.41
C GLY A 23 1.18 4.18 25.25
N HIS A 24 2.13 4.94 25.82
CA HIS A 24 1.84 6.26 26.39
C HIS A 24 1.49 7.28 25.29
N PHE A 25 1.06 8.47 25.68
CA PHE A 25 0.81 9.53 24.70
C PHE A 25 2.10 9.86 23.94
N TYR A 26 1.98 10.16 22.65
CA TYR A 26 3.07 10.73 21.86
C TYR A 26 2.80 12.20 21.56
N VAL A 27 3.85 12.95 21.24
CA VAL A 27 3.77 14.37 20.92
C VAL A 27 3.77 14.52 19.40
N GLY A 28 2.72 15.14 18.87
CA GLY A 28 2.63 15.40 17.43
C GLY A 28 3.48 16.58 16.97
N TYR A 29 3.50 16.83 15.66
CA TYR A 29 4.26 17.92 15.02
C TYR A 29 3.91 19.32 15.57
N ASP A 30 2.70 19.47 16.09
CA ASP A 30 2.18 20.71 16.69
C ASP A 30 2.49 20.84 18.20
N GLY A 31 3.26 19.92 18.77
CA GLY A 31 3.64 19.90 20.17
C GLY A 31 2.56 19.42 21.13
N LYS A 32 1.41 18.90 20.64
CA LYS A 32 0.34 18.38 21.51
C LYS A 32 0.48 16.87 21.75
N GLY A 33 0.26 16.45 23.00
CA GLY A 33 0.19 15.03 23.38
C GLY A 33 -1.13 14.37 22.96
N ARG A 34 -1.08 13.16 22.40
CA ARG A 34 -2.25 12.42 21.88
C ARG A 34 -2.24 10.93 22.23
N LEU A 35 -3.42 10.33 22.28
CA LEU A 35 -3.69 8.88 22.38
C LEU A 35 -4.78 8.51 21.35
N PRO A 36 -4.46 8.51 20.04
CA PRO A 36 -5.41 8.22 18.98
C PRO A 36 -5.65 6.71 18.83
N VAL A 37 -6.68 6.37 18.05
CA VAL A 37 -6.75 5.04 17.42
C VAL A 37 -5.61 4.94 16.41
N GLY A 38 -4.80 3.90 16.55
CA GLY A 38 -3.59 3.67 15.76
C GLY A 38 -3.73 2.54 14.72
N THR A 39 -2.58 1.94 14.40
CA THR A 39 -2.45 0.75 13.55
C THR A 39 -3.01 -0.53 14.22
N GLY A 40 -3.21 -1.56 13.40
CA GLY A 40 -3.61 -2.90 13.83
C GLY A 40 -5.11 -3.14 13.91
N GLY A 41 -5.46 -4.43 14.01
CA GLY A 41 -6.80 -4.90 14.29
C GLY A 41 -7.73 -4.94 13.08
N ILE A 42 -9.02 -4.83 13.38
CA ILE A 42 -10.09 -4.79 12.39
C ILE A 42 -10.76 -3.43 12.48
N VAL A 43 -10.56 -2.61 11.45
CA VAL A 43 -11.20 -1.30 11.31
C VAL A 43 -12.52 -1.46 10.57
N TYR A 44 -13.62 -1.32 11.31
CA TYR A 44 -14.97 -1.58 10.81
C TYR A 44 -15.57 -0.45 9.95
N THR A 45 -14.97 0.73 9.98
CA THR A 45 -15.56 1.99 9.48
C THR A 45 -14.80 2.61 8.31
N HIS A 46 -13.61 2.11 7.99
CA HIS A 46 -12.78 2.61 6.90
C HIS A 46 -12.26 1.43 6.08
N ALA A 47 -12.36 1.54 4.77
CA ALA A 47 -11.89 0.59 3.78
C ALA A 47 -11.18 1.34 2.63
N ILE A 48 -10.58 0.58 1.72
CA ILE A 48 -10.13 1.14 0.44
C ILE A 48 -11.28 1.87 -0.29
N GLY A 49 -10.97 3.03 -0.84
CA GLY A 49 -11.93 3.96 -1.44
C GLY A 49 -12.47 5.02 -0.48
N ASP A 50 -12.33 4.86 0.84
CA ASP A 50 -12.65 5.92 1.81
C ASP A 50 -11.50 6.93 1.92
N SER A 51 -11.80 8.16 2.36
CA SER A 51 -10.78 9.20 2.59
C SER A 51 -9.75 8.72 3.61
N CYS A 52 -8.45 8.87 3.30
CA CYS A 52 -7.37 8.62 4.25
C CYS A 52 -6.99 9.88 5.05
N MET A 53 -7.63 11.01 4.73
CA MET A 53 -7.39 12.33 5.33
C MET A 53 -8.48 12.69 6.34
N GLY A 54 -8.11 13.48 7.37
CA GLY A 54 -9.06 14.03 8.34
C GLY A 54 -9.68 13.01 9.31
N ILE A 55 -9.09 11.82 9.42
CA ILE A 55 -9.54 10.77 10.34
C ILE A 55 -9.18 11.16 11.78
N ALA A 56 -10.09 10.90 12.73
CA ALA A 56 -9.82 11.04 14.16
C ALA A 56 -8.98 9.86 14.69
N GLY A 57 -7.81 9.65 14.10
CA GLY A 57 -6.87 8.57 14.34
C GLY A 57 -5.47 8.96 13.84
N ASP A 58 -4.52 8.05 13.94
CA ASP A 58 -3.13 8.25 13.50
C ASP A 58 -2.62 6.97 12.87
N HIS A 59 -2.18 6.99 11.62
CA HIS A 59 -1.80 5.78 10.88
C HIS A 59 -2.89 4.69 10.89
N VAL A 60 -4.17 5.08 10.77
CA VAL A 60 -5.27 4.12 10.71
C VAL A 60 -5.11 3.26 9.46
N GLU A 61 -5.09 1.95 9.66
CA GLU A 61 -5.03 0.94 8.60
C GLU A 61 -6.46 0.49 8.24
N PRO A 62 -6.89 0.57 6.97
CA PRO A 62 -8.25 0.23 6.57
C PRO A 62 -8.48 -1.29 6.53
N GLY A 63 -9.69 -1.72 6.91
CA GLY A 63 -10.09 -3.13 6.81
C GLY A 63 -9.49 -4.02 7.89
N VAL A 64 -8.78 -5.08 7.49
CA VAL A 64 -8.21 -6.09 8.38
C VAL A 64 -6.70 -6.04 8.29
N THR A 65 -6.04 -5.73 9.40
CA THR A 65 -4.59 -5.83 9.52
C THR A 65 -4.19 -7.21 9.99
N ILE A 66 -3.24 -7.82 9.28
CA ILE A 66 -2.66 -9.11 9.64
C ILE A 66 -1.15 -9.01 9.85
N ALA A 67 -0.65 -9.84 10.76
CA ALA A 67 0.77 -10.11 10.95
C ALA A 67 0.97 -11.58 11.30
N ASN A 68 2.17 -12.11 11.10
CA ASN A 68 2.57 -13.40 11.65
C ASN A 68 3.21 -13.20 13.04
N PRO A 69 2.90 -14.04 14.05
CA PRO A 69 3.52 -13.94 15.38
C PRO A 69 5.04 -14.18 15.41
N SER A 70 5.60 -14.81 14.38
CA SER A 70 7.05 -15.01 14.24
C SER A 70 7.65 -13.92 13.36
N ASP A 71 8.59 -13.13 13.88
CA ASP A 71 9.23 -12.02 13.16
C ASP A 71 9.75 -12.42 11.77
N ARG A 72 10.36 -13.59 11.63
CA ARG A 72 10.89 -14.07 10.34
C ARG A 72 9.80 -14.46 9.36
N GLU A 73 8.72 -15.04 9.86
CA GLU A 73 7.57 -15.39 9.02
C GLU A 73 6.74 -14.14 8.70
N ASN A 74 6.76 -13.12 9.58
CA ASN A 74 6.09 -11.85 9.37
C ASN A 74 6.79 -11.02 8.30
N HIS A 75 8.12 -10.95 8.38
CA HIS A 75 8.94 -10.40 7.31
C HIS A 75 8.64 -11.10 5.97
N ALA A 76 8.57 -12.44 5.95
CA ALA A 76 8.17 -13.16 4.74
C ALA A 76 6.73 -12.84 4.28
N LEU A 77 5.78 -12.66 5.20
CA LEU A 77 4.41 -12.24 4.87
C LEU A 77 4.42 -10.87 4.21
N GLU A 78 5.09 -9.89 4.82
CA GLU A 78 5.18 -8.52 4.33
C GLU A 78 5.91 -8.42 2.99
N THR A 79 7.07 -9.07 2.84
CA THR A 79 7.81 -9.04 1.57
C THR A 79 7.07 -9.76 0.45
N LEU A 80 6.36 -10.87 0.72
CA LEU A 80 5.80 -11.69 -0.35
C LEU A 80 4.35 -11.34 -0.70
N ALA A 81 3.60 -10.75 0.22
CA ALA A 81 2.24 -10.28 -0.03
C ALA A 81 2.24 -9.05 -0.94
N CYS A 82 1.68 -9.19 -2.13
CA CYS A 82 1.57 -8.10 -3.11
C CYS A 82 0.14 -7.52 -3.11
N VAL A 83 0.01 -6.22 -3.32
CA VAL A 83 -1.27 -5.52 -3.50
C VAL A 83 -2.09 -6.23 -4.57
N GLY A 84 -3.31 -6.60 -4.20
CA GLY A 84 -4.23 -7.37 -5.03
C GLY A 84 -4.18 -8.88 -4.83
N ASN A 85 -3.25 -9.45 -4.04
CA ASN A 85 -3.20 -10.90 -3.76
C ASN A 85 -4.42 -11.43 -3.01
N GLU A 86 -4.79 -12.69 -3.23
CA GLU A 86 -5.98 -13.30 -2.66
C GLU A 86 -5.71 -13.66 -1.20
N VAL A 87 -6.63 -13.27 -0.33
CA VAL A 87 -6.60 -13.59 1.10
C VAL A 87 -7.80 -14.44 1.43
N ILE A 88 -7.59 -15.53 2.17
CA ILE A 88 -8.65 -16.46 2.58
C ILE A 88 -8.65 -16.54 4.10
N CYS A 89 -9.80 -16.26 4.71
CA CYS A 89 -10.01 -16.49 6.13
C CYS A 89 -10.10 -18.00 6.41
N LEU A 90 -9.20 -18.54 7.25
CA LEU A 90 -9.07 -19.97 7.53
C LEU A 90 -9.86 -20.43 8.75
N SER A 91 -10.27 -19.52 9.63
CA SER A 91 -10.89 -19.86 10.92
C SER A 91 -11.96 -18.86 11.33
N GLY A 92 -12.65 -19.15 12.44
CA GLY A 92 -13.67 -18.26 13.00
C GLY A 92 -15.00 -18.24 12.22
N PRO A 93 -15.96 -17.40 12.64
CA PRO A 93 -17.28 -17.34 12.02
C PRO A 93 -17.28 -16.82 10.58
N ALA A 94 -16.19 -16.18 10.14
CA ALA A 94 -15.96 -15.71 8.78
C ALA A 94 -15.14 -16.71 7.92
N GLN A 95 -14.91 -17.95 8.38
CA GLN A 95 -14.12 -18.94 7.65
C GLN A 95 -14.62 -19.12 6.21
N GLY A 96 -13.68 -19.11 5.26
CA GLY A 96 -13.94 -19.20 3.83
C GLY A 96 -14.22 -17.85 3.17
N ALA A 97 -14.32 -16.74 3.92
CA ALA A 97 -14.37 -15.41 3.35
C ALA A 97 -13.12 -15.14 2.51
N LYS A 98 -13.33 -14.49 1.36
CA LYS A 98 -12.28 -14.05 0.45
C LYS A 98 -12.07 -12.54 0.57
N GLY A 99 -10.82 -12.14 0.51
CA GLY A 99 -10.36 -10.77 0.54
C GLY A 99 -9.20 -10.55 -0.43
N ILE A 100 -8.66 -9.34 -0.42
CA ILE A 100 -7.42 -9.00 -1.13
C ILE A 100 -6.45 -8.25 -0.23
N VAL A 101 -5.15 -8.40 -0.48
CA VAL A 101 -4.12 -7.53 0.10
C VAL A 101 -4.27 -6.13 -0.49
N THR A 102 -4.21 -5.11 0.35
CA THR A 102 -4.32 -3.70 -0.06
C THR A 102 -3.02 -2.92 0.11
N GLY A 103 -2.06 -3.46 0.84
CA GLY A 103 -0.80 -2.78 1.14
C GLY A 103 -0.02 -3.42 2.29
N THR A 104 1.16 -2.88 2.55
CA THR A 104 2.05 -3.21 3.67
C THR A 104 2.47 -1.94 4.39
N HIS A 105 2.67 -2.01 5.71
CA HIS A 105 3.05 -0.87 6.55
C HIS A 105 4.31 -1.23 7.35
N GLY A 106 5.41 -0.54 7.06
CA GLY A 106 6.72 -0.84 7.60
C GLY A 106 6.93 -0.32 9.03
N GLY A 107 7.72 -1.03 9.84
CA GLY A 107 8.06 -0.64 11.21
C GLY A 107 7.12 -1.23 12.26
N VAL A 108 5.82 -1.31 11.98
CA VAL A 108 4.91 -2.26 12.67
C VAL A 108 4.82 -3.60 11.94
N ASP A 109 5.32 -3.65 10.71
CA ASP A 109 5.46 -4.80 9.81
C ASP A 109 4.10 -5.48 9.59
N HIS A 110 3.14 -4.70 9.10
CA HIS A 110 1.76 -5.12 8.91
C HIS A 110 1.43 -5.35 7.44
N THR A 111 0.51 -6.28 7.17
CA THR A 111 -0.13 -6.44 5.86
C THR A 111 -1.61 -6.13 5.99
N MET A 112 -2.11 -5.18 5.20
CA MET A 112 -3.51 -4.76 5.24
C MET A 112 -4.33 -5.52 4.19
N CYS A 113 -5.54 -5.90 4.56
CA CYS A 113 -6.43 -6.70 3.75
C CYS A 113 -7.84 -6.10 3.67
N TYR A 114 -8.40 -6.06 2.48
CA TYR A 114 -9.80 -5.76 2.24
C TYR A 114 -10.64 -7.03 2.26
N PHE A 115 -11.76 -7.00 2.97
CA PHE A 115 -12.84 -7.99 2.88
C PHE A 115 -14.18 -7.27 2.74
N PRO A 116 -15.18 -7.88 2.07
CA PRO A 116 -16.53 -7.33 2.07
C PRO A 116 -17.06 -7.15 3.50
N LYS A 117 -17.76 -6.04 3.74
CA LYS A 117 -18.28 -5.67 5.07
C LYS A 117 -19.07 -6.78 5.77
N LYS A 118 -19.90 -7.52 5.01
CA LYS A 118 -20.68 -8.67 5.49
C LYS A 118 -19.84 -9.80 6.12
N ASP A 119 -18.56 -9.86 5.80
CA ASP A 119 -17.63 -10.88 6.29
C ASP A 119 -16.77 -10.31 7.43
N ILE A 120 -16.32 -9.06 7.33
CA ILE A 120 -15.68 -8.33 8.44
C ILE A 120 -16.56 -8.35 9.70
N ASP A 121 -17.87 -8.13 9.57
CA ASP A 121 -18.80 -8.08 10.71
C ASP A 121 -18.96 -9.42 11.46
N LYS A 122 -18.44 -10.52 10.90
CA LYS A 122 -18.43 -11.85 11.53
C LYS A 122 -17.09 -12.18 12.18
N MET A 123 -16.04 -11.41 11.91
CA MET A 123 -14.70 -11.66 12.44
C MET A 123 -14.65 -11.34 13.94
N THR A 124 -13.80 -12.07 14.64
CA THR A 124 -13.66 -12.04 16.10
C THR A 124 -12.34 -11.40 16.55
N GLY A 125 -11.43 -11.12 15.63
CA GLY A 125 -10.10 -10.58 15.92
C GLY A 125 -9.05 -11.65 16.22
N HIS A 126 -9.35 -12.92 15.96
CA HIS A 126 -8.47 -14.06 16.21
C HIS A 126 -8.34 -15.00 14.99
N GLU A 127 -8.86 -14.56 13.85
CA GLU A 127 -8.85 -15.30 12.60
C GLU A 127 -7.41 -15.52 12.09
N GLN A 128 -7.21 -16.71 11.51
CA GLN A 128 -6.02 -17.05 10.74
C GLN A 128 -6.31 -16.82 9.26
N PHE A 129 -5.34 -16.32 8.52
CA PHE A 129 -5.47 -16.00 7.10
C PHE A 129 -4.38 -16.65 6.28
N LEU A 130 -4.75 -17.08 5.08
CA LEU A 130 -3.84 -17.52 4.03
C LEU A 130 -3.82 -16.45 2.93
N VAL A 131 -2.65 -15.90 2.65
CA VAL A 131 -2.40 -15.09 1.45
C VAL A 131 -1.79 -15.99 0.39
N LYS A 132 -2.35 -15.97 -0.82
CA LYS A 132 -1.72 -16.56 -2.01
C LYS A 132 -0.76 -15.55 -2.62
N ALA A 133 0.40 -15.38 -1.97
CA ALA A 133 1.46 -14.46 -2.37
C ALA A 133 1.90 -14.68 -3.82
N TYR A 134 1.86 -13.62 -4.63
CA TYR A 134 2.17 -13.66 -6.06
C TYR A 134 2.46 -12.25 -6.62
N GLY A 135 3.68 -12.02 -7.09
CA GLY A 135 4.03 -10.73 -7.73
C GLY A 135 5.50 -10.37 -7.61
N GLN A 136 6.17 -10.77 -6.52
CA GLN A 136 7.61 -10.51 -6.39
C GLN A 136 8.42 -11.16 -7.53
N GLY A 137 9.34 -10.37 -8.09
CA GLY A 137 10.14 -10.75 -9.28
C GLY A 137 9.48 -10.45 -10.63
N LEU A 138 8.33 -9.76 -10.66
CA LEU A 138 7.67 -9.29 -11.88
C LEU A 138 8.60 -8.35 -12.67
N LYS A 139 8.66 -8.56 -13.98
CA LYS A 139 9.40 -7.73 -14.91
C LYS A 139 8.54 -7.40 -16.13
N LEU A 140 8.66 -6.16 -16.60
CA LEU A 140 8.17 -5.75 -17.91
C LEU A 140 9.25 -6.07 -18.93
N LEU A 141 9.01 -7.04 -19.80
CA LEU A 141 10.05 -7.61 -20.67
C LEU A 141 10.52 -6.66 -21.77
N ASP A 142 9.68 -5.69 -22.13
CA ASP A 142 9.96 -4.72 -23.18
C ASP A 142 10.30 -3.33 -22.59
N HIS A 143 10.30 -3.20 -21.25
CA HIS A 143 10.60 -1.98 -20.50
C HIS A 143 11.45 -2.29 -19.26
N GLU A 144 12.68 -2.78 -19.47
CA GLU A 144 13.56 -3.22 -18.36
C GLU A 144 13.95 -2.11 -17.39
N ASP A 145 13.88 -0.84 -17.81
CA ASP A 145 14.13 0.34 -16.97
C ASP A 145 12.99 0.60 -15.96
N VAL A 146 11.83 -0.05 -16.13
CA VAL A 146 10.71 -0.01 -15.20
C VAL A 146 10.79 -1.20 -14.26
N TYR A 147 11.09 -0.90 -13.00
CA TYR A 147 11.19 -1.89 -11.95
C TYR A 147 9.86 -2.04 -11.23
N MET A 148 9.29 -3.24 -11.26
CA MET A 148 8.00 -3.56 -10.64
C MET A 148 8.20 -4.29 -9.32
N MET A 149 7.33 -4.02 -8.34
CA MET A 149 7.31 -4.72 -7.04
C MET A 149 5.90 -4.71 -6.44
N ASN A 150 5.67 -5.51 -5.40
CA ASN A 150 4.47 -5.49 -4.54
C ASN A 150 3.10 -5.46 -5.25
N ILE A 151 3.00 -5.90 -6.51
CA ILE A 151 1.76 -5.87 -7.27
C ILE A 151 1.41 -7.24 -7.81
N ASP A 152 0.17 -7.66 -7.58
CA ASP A 152 -0.39 -8.86 -8.18
C ASP A 152 -0.45 -8.66 -9.71
N PRO A 153 0.14 -9.56 -10.52
CA PRO A 153 0.09 -9.41 -11.96
C PRO A 153 -1.35 -9.48 -12.51
N ASP A 154 -2.30 -10.11 -11.82
CA ASP A 154 -3.72 -10.08 -12.21
C ASP A 154 -4.34 -8.69 -11.98
N LEU A 155 -3.89 -7.95 -10.95
CA LEU A 155 -4.26 -6.55 -10.77
C LEU A 155 -3.60 -5.68 -11.84
N LEU A 156 -2.33 -5.92 -12.16
CA LEU A 156 -1.61 -5.20 -13.21
C LEU A 156 -2.34 -5.25 -14.57
N ASP A 157 -2.91 -6.40 -14.93
CA ASP A 157 -3.70 -6.58 -16.15
C ASP A 157 -5.03 -5.79 -16.15
N LEU A 158 -5.55 -5.42 -14.98
CA LEU A 158 -6.80 -4.66 -14.84
C LEU A 158 -6.57 -3.14 -14.85
N LEU A 159 -5.38 -2.68 -14.50
CA LEU A 159 -5.04 -1.26 -14.50
C LEU A 159 -5.02 -0.73 -15.96
N PRO A 160 -5.57 0.47 -16.23
CA PRO A 160 -5.60 1.05 -17.57
C PRO A 160 -4.24 1.64 -17.98
N ILE A 161 -3.17 0.85 -17.81
CA ILE A 161 -1.80 1.20 -18.17
C ILE A 161 -1.67 1.15 -19.70
N GLN A 162 -1.11 2.20 -20.28
CA GLN A 162 -0.82 2.24 -21.72
C GLN A 162 0.67 2.10 -21.96
N GLU A 163 1.03 1.22 -22.89
CA GLU A 163 2.40 0.94 -23.28
C GLU A 163 2.72 1.70 -24.58
N THR A 164 3.78 2.52 -24.55
CA THR A 164 4.35 3.13 -25.76
C THR A 164 5.66 2.42 -26.12
N GLU A 165 6.35 2.82 -27.20
CA GLU A 165 7.65 2.24 -27.54
C GLU A 165 8.72 2.48 -26.44
N THR A 166 8.60 3.55 -25.65
CA THR A 166 9.65 3.98 -24.72
C THR A 166 9.19 4.16 -23.27
N THR A 167 7.89 4.26 -23.03
CA THR A 167 7.34 4.59 -21.72
C THR A 167 6.12 3.75 -21.36
N ILE A 168 5.90 3.62 -20.05
CA ILE A 168 4.68 3.08 -19.45
C ILE A 168 3.88 4.25 -18.90
N GLN A 169 2.68 4.47 -19.42
CA GLN A 169 1.74 5.46 -18.90
C GLN A 169 0.94 4.85 -17.76
N PHE A 170 1.16 5.34 -16.54
CA PHE A 170 0.57 4.79 -15.33
C PHE A 170 -0.48 5.75 -14.74
N PRO A 171 -1.73 5.31 -14.52
CA PRO A 171 -2.79 6.16 -13.97
C PRO A 171 -2.54 6.47 -12.49
N VAL A 172 -2.58 7.75 -12.12
CA VAL A 172 -2.42 8.22 -10.73
C VAL A 172 -3.40 9.34 -10.42
N VAL A 173 -3.83 9.50 -9.17
CA VAL A 173 -4.73 10.59 -8.78
C VAL A 173 -4.00 11.93 -8.66
N THR A 174 -2.70 11.89 -8.32
CA THR A 174 -1.86 13.08 -8.19
C THR A 174 -0.38 12.75 -8.37
N VAL A 175 0.42 13.80 -8.57
CA VAL A 175 1.87 13.74 -8.76
C VAL A 175 2.53 14.64 -7.71
N LEU A 176 3.35 14.05 -6.85
CA LEU A 176 3.97 14.72 -5.72
C LEU A 176 5.44 15.06 -5.98
N PRO A 177 5.92 16.22 -5.51
CA PRO A 177 7.33 16.54 -5.50
C PRO A 177 8.07 15.73 -4.41
N PRO A 178 9.39 15.52 -4.57
CA PRO A 178 10.20 14.68 -3.68
C PRO A 178 10.23 15.17 -2.22
N TYR A 179 10.17 16.49 -2.00
CA TYR A 179 10.30 17.08 -0.66
C TYR A 179 9.08 16.84 0.24
N LEU A 180 8.01 16.23 -0.27
CA LEU A 180 6.86 15.82 0.52
C LEU A 180 6.96 14.38 1.02
N MET A 181 8.05 13.66 0.73
CA MET A 181 8.24 12.30 1.26
C MET A 181 9.06 12.30 2.55
N GLY A 182 8.66 11.48 3.52
CA GLY A 182 9.20 11.49 4.88
C GLY A 182 9.59 10.11 5.41
N ALA A 183 8.92 9.67 6.48
CA ALA A 183 9.17 8.39 7.15
C ALA A 183 9.21 7.22 6.14
N GLY A 184 10.08 6.24 6.38
CA GLY A 184 10.40 5.17 5.43
C GLY A 184 11.59 5.49 4.49
N LEU A 185 11.98 6.77 4.37
CA LEU A 185 13.26 7.11 3.74
C LEU A 185 14.44 6.50 4.50
N GLY A 186 15.32 5.82 3.77
CA GLY A 186 16.49 5.12 4.33
C GLY A 186 16.27 3.64 4.63
N SER A 187 15.07 3.09 4.39
CA SER A 187 14.84 1.64 4.38
C SER A 187 15.71 0.95 3.32
N ASP A 188 16.11 -0.30 3.59
CA ASP A 188 17.01 -1.06 2.69
C ASP A 188 16.32 -1.49 1.37
N THR A 189 14.99 -1.58 1.37
CA THR A 189 14.17 -2.00 0.23
C THR A 189 12.77 -1.38 0.33
N MET A 190 12.09 -1.26 -0.82
CA MET A 190 10.65 -0.95 -0.91
C MET A 190 9.80 -2.16 -1.33
N MET A 191 10.38 -3.37 -1.33
CA MET A 191 9.63 -4.63 -1.55
C MET A 191 8.76 -5.06 -0.36
N GLU A 192 8.80 -4.29 0.71
CA GLU A 192 8.04 -4.46 1.94
C GLU A 192 7.84 -3.08 2.55
N GLY A 193 6.90 -2.99 3.49
CA GLY A 193 6.51 -1.74 4.12
C GLY A 193 6.04 -0.68 3.12
N ASP A 194 6.30 0.55 3.50
CA ASP A 194 5.87 1.77 2.81
C ASP A 194 6.73 2.95 3.24
N TYR A 195 6.38 4.12 2.71
CA TYR A 195 6.96 5.40 3.10
C TYR A 195 5.93 6.53 2.94
N ASP A 196 6.07 7.57 3.76
CA ASP A 196 4.98 8.50 4.03
C ASP A 196 5.02 9.73 3.13
N ILE A 197 3.84 10.15 2.69
CA ILE A 197 3.58 11.52 2.23
C ILE A 197 3.41 12.40 3.48
N MET A 198 4.31 13.34 3.71
CA MET A 198 4.22 14.32 4.79
C MET A 198 3.13 15.36 4.51
N THR A 199 2.26 15.59 5.49
CA THR A 199 1.02 16.39 5.34
C THR A 199 0.98 17.64 6.21
N GLN A 200 2.07 17.99 6.89
CA GLN A 200 2.05 19.09 7.86
C GLN A 200 2.08 20.50 7.24
N ASP A 201 2.23 20.62 5.91
CA ASP A 201 2.10 21.87 5.16
C ASP A 201 0.75 21.93 4.44
N GLU A 202 -0.21 22.64 5.04
CA GLU A 202 -1.56 22.81 4.48
C GLU A 202 -1.56 23.38 3.06
N GLN A 203 -0.65 24.30 2.74
CA GLN A 203 -0.58 24.91 1.40
C GLN A 203 -0.05 23.91 0.37
N ALA A 204 0.92 23.09 0.75
CA ALA A 204 1.37 21.99 -0.10
C ALA A 204 0.24 20.97 -0.32
N ASN A 205 -0.50 20.62 0.74
CA ASN A 205 -1.59 19.66 0.63
C ASN A 205 -2.68 20.12 -0.34
N GLU A 206 -3.09 21.39 -0.25
CA GLU A 206 -4.06 21.98 -1.18
C GLU A 206 -3.50 21.99 -2.61
N LYS A 207 -2.26 22.44 -2.78
CA LYS A 207 -1.61 22.58 -4.09
C LYS A 207 -1.51 21.25 -4.85
N TYR A 208 -1.19 20.16 -4.15
CA TYR A 208 -0.98 18.84 -4.75
C TYR A 208 -2.18 17.90 -4.56
N GLY A 209 -3.31 18.40 -4.06
CA GLY A 209 -4.53 17.61 -3.90
C GLY A 209 -4.45 16.52 -2.83
N ILE A 210 -3.49 16.59 -1.91
CA ILE A 210 -3.26 15.58 -0.86
C ILE A 210 -4.47 15.47 0.07
N ASN A 211 -5.17 16.59 0.33
CA ASN A 211 -6.39 16.62 1.14
C ASN A 211 -7.52 15.73 0.60
N GLN A 212 -7.44 15.34 -0.68
CA GLN A 212 -8.44 14.53 -1.38
C GLN A 212 -8.02 13.07 -1.54
N LEU A 213 -6.92 12.63 -0.91
CA LEU A 213 -6.46 11.26 -1.02
C LEU A 213 -7.39 10.28 -0.29
N HIS A 214 -7.56 9.13 -0.92
CA HIS A 214 -8.32 7.99 -0.42
C HIS A 214 -7.39 6.78 -0.25
N PHE A 215 -7.73 5.89 0.66
CA PHE A 215 -7.09 4.58 0.75
C PHE A 215 -7.20 3.87 -0.61
N GLY A 216 -6.10 3.31 -1.09
CA GLY A 216 -6.03 2.62 -2.38
C GLY A 216 -5.75 3.52 -3.58
N ASP A 217 -5.61 4.84 -3.42
CA ASP A 217 -5.24 5.74 -4.52
C ASP A 217 -3.83 5.41 -5.03
N PHE A 218 -3.65 5.39 -6.34
CA PHE A 218 -2.32 5.34 -6.96
C PHE A 218 -1.76 6.76 -7.06
N VAL A 219 -0.52 6.95 -6.59
CA VAL A 219 0.15 8.26 -6.53
C VAL A 219 1.53 8.15 -7.16
N ALA A 220 1.94 9.18 -7.91
CA ALA A 220 3.30 9.29 -8.42
C ALA A 220 4.13 10.23 -7.54
N VAL A 221 5.38 9.87 -7.30
CA VAL A 221 6.39 10.70 -6.63
C VAL A 221 7.53 10.97 -7.61
N LEU A 222 7.76 12.24 -7.89
CA LEU A 222 8.84 12.68 -8.77
C LEU A 222 10.18 12.64 -8.05
N ASP A 223 11.23 12.40 -8.83
CA ASP A 223 12.62 12.43 -8.42
C ASP A 223 12.96 11.47 -7.26
N HIS A 224 12.20 10.40 -7.07
CA HIS A 224 12.51 9.31 -6.14
C HIS A 224 12.76 8.02 -6.91
N ASP A 225 13.90 7.39 -6.64
CA ASP A 225 14.26 6.05 -7.13
C ASP A 225 14.09 5.05 -5.98
N SER A 226 13.30 4.02 -6.23
CA SER A 226 12.94 2.99 -5.25
C SER A 226 13.32 1.60 -5.75
N THR A 227 14.25 1.50 -6.70
CA THR A 227 14.70 0.19 -7.25
C THR A 227 15.27 -0.71 -6.13
N TYR A 228 15.84 -0.07 -5.10
CA TYR A 228 16.30 -0.68 -3.85
C TYR A 228 15.70 0.12 -2.67
N GLY A 229 16.54 0.64 -1.77
CA GLY A 229 16.11 1.64 -0.79
C GLY A 229 15.71 2.98 -1.44
N PRO A 230 14.65 3.65 -0.93
CA PRO A 230 14.10 4.85 -1.53
C PRO A 230 15.03 6.05 -1.28
N HIS A 231 15.31 6.83 -2.32
CA HIS A 231 16.13 8.04 -2.21
C HIS A 231 15.84 9.05 -3.32
N TYR A 232 16.23 10.30 -3.08
CA TYR A 232 16.16 11.35 -4.10
C TYR A 232 17.14 11.09 -5.24
N LYS A 233 16.63 11.12 -6.47
CA LYS A 233 17.38 11.07 -7.71
C LYS A 233 16.62 11.83 -8.78
N GLN A 234 17.17 12.97 -9.21
CA GLN A 234 16.55 13.79 -10.24
C GLN A 234 16.26 12.99 -11.52
N GLY A 235 15.02 13.08 -12.01
CA GLY A 235 14.55 12.39 -13.20
C GLY A 235 14.05 10.97 -12.98
N ALA A 236 14.18 10.43 -11.76
CA ALA A 236 13.52 9.20 -11.36
C ALA A 236 12.03 9.45 -11.07
N ILE A 237 11.26 8.36 -10.99
CA ILE A 237 9.85 8.39 -10.64
C ILE A 237 9.47 7.10 -9.94
N THR A 238 8.61 7.21 -8.94
CA THR A 238 8.06 6.08 -8.20
C THR A 238 6.54 6.17 -8.16
N ILE A 239 5.86 5.04 -8.28
CA ILE A 239 4.40 4.89 -8.16
C ILE A 239 4.10 4.05 -6.93
N GLY A 240 3.23 4.53 -6.07
CA GLY A 240 2.75 3.82 -4.88
C GLY A 240 1.24 3.82 -4.76
N VAL A 241 0.73 2.94 -3.91
CA VAL A 241 -0.69 2.88 -3.49
C VAL A 241 -0.79 3.45 -2.08
N VAL A 242 -1.80 4.27 -1.78
CA VAL A 242 -2.05 4.78 -0.43
C VAL A 242 -2.59 3.68 0.48
N VAL A 243 -1.92 3.39 1.60
CA VAL A 243 -2.22 2.19 2.41
C VAL A 243 -2.64 2.45 3.85
N HIS A 244 -2.29 3.61 4.43
CA HIS A 244 -2.78 4.02 5.74
C HIS A 244 -3.11 5.52 5.78
N SER A 245 -3.75 5.96 6.88
CA SER A 245 -4.24 7.32 7.02
C SER A 245 -3.13 8.33 7.28
N ASP A 246 -3.53 9.59 7.25
CA ASP A 246 -2.73 10.70 7.75
C ASP A 246 -2.31 10.53 9.22
N SER A 247 -1.34 11.36 9.64
CA SER A 247 -0.61 11.24 10.89
C SER A 247 -0.34 12.61 11.52
N PHE A 248 -0.41 12.64 12.85
CA PHE A 248 0.05 13.77 13.66
C PHE A 248 1.56 13.72 13.93
N THR A 249 2.26 12.67 13.54
CA THR A 249 3.69 12.50 13.80
C THR A 249 4.52 13.32 12.81
N SER A 250 5.54 14.04 13.31
CA SER A 250 6.43 14.85 12.45
C SER A 250 7.11 13.99 11.38
N GLY A 251 6.93 14.35 10.12
CA GLY A 251 7.54 13.62 9.01
C GLY A 251 6.73 12.39 8.54
N HIS A 252 5.50 12.25 9.02
CA HIS A 252 4.58 11.17 8.66
C HIS A 252 3.32 11.71 7.97
N GLY A 253 2.51 10.80 7.42
CA GLY A 253 1.20 11.06 6.83
C GLY A 253 0.71 9.80 6.11
N PRO A 254 -0.09 9.86 5.04
CA PRO A 254 -0.50 8.65 4.32
C PRO A 254 0.69 7.90 3.72
N GLY A 255 0.81 6.61 4.04
CA GLY A 255 1.88 5.73 3.54
C GLY A 255 1.63 5.21 2.14
N LEU A 256 2.72 5.02 1.39
CA LEU A 256 2.72 4.48 0.04
C LEU A 256 3.46 3.13 -0.05
N THR A 257 2.72 2.04 -0.28
CA THR A 257 3.36 0.79 -0.75
C THR A 257 3.72 0.95 -2.22
N ILE A 258 5.01 0.82 -2.54
CA ILE A 258 5.51 1.01 -3.91
C ILE A 258 5.11 -0.14 -4.82
N VAL A 259 4.66 0.16 -6.04
CA VAL A 259 4.30 -0.85 -7.05
C VAL A 259 5.16 -0.79 -8.31
N ALA A 260 5.71 0.39 -8.63
CA ALA A 260 6.58 0.58 -9.77
C ALA A 260 7.55 1.73 -9.53
N THR A 261 8.74 1.67 -10.11
CA THR A 261 9.72 2.75 -10.06
C THR A 261 10.63 2.69 -11.26
N SER A 262 11.24 3.81 -11.59
CA SER A 262 12.22 3.91 -12.66
C SER A 262 13.27 4.94 -12.27
N SER A 263 14.54 4.58 -12.43
CA SER A 263 15.69 5.50 -12.31
C SER A 263 15.70 6.60 -13.38
N THR A 264 14.88 6.45 -14.42
CA THR A 264 14.74 7.34 -15.57
C THR A 264 13.28 7.78 -15.74
N ARG A 265 12.95 8.50 -16.81
CA ARG A 265 11.56 8.88 -17.15
C ARG A 265 10.80 7.80 -17.93
N ALA A 266 11.08 6.51 -17.66
CA ALA A 266 10.41 5.40 -18.33
C ALA A 266 8.95 5.20 -17.87
N ILE A 267 8.54 5.80 -16.74
CA ILE A 267 7.14 5.87 -16.31
C ILE A 267 6.64 7.29 -16.53
N GLU A 268 5.51 7.42 -17.23
CA GLU A 268 4.79 8.67 -17.44
C GLU A 268 3.51 8.63 -16.58
N PRO A 269 3.37 9.47 -15.54
CA PRO A 269 2.16 9.48 -14.73
C PRO A 269 1.04 10.18 -15.48
N VAL A 270 -0.12 9.53 -15.59
CA VAL A 270 -1.33 10.09 -16.21
C VAL A 270 -2.33 10.38 -15.11
N VAL A 271 -2.67 11.66 -14.92
CA VAL A 271 -3.61 12.07 -13.88
C VAL A 271 -5.02 11.60 -14.22
N ASP A 272 -5.58 10.75 -13.36
CA ASP A 272 -6.95 10.23 -13.42
C ASP A 272 -7.53 10.18 -12.00
N THR A 273 -8.63 10.91 -11.76
CA THR A 273 -9.31 10.96 -10.46
C THR A 273 -9.94 9.63 -10.04
N HIS A 274 -9.96 8.62 -10.92
CA HIS A 274 -10.46 7.28 -10.65
C HIS A 274 -9.34 6.24 -10.50
N ALA A 275 -8.07 6.65 -10.44
CA ALA A 275 -6.94 5.75 -10.23
C ALA A 275 -6.87 5.22 -8.78
N ASN A 276 -7.80 4.34 -8.42
CA ASN A 276 -7.92 3.75 -7.08
C ASN A 276 -8.14 2.22 -7.15
N LEU A 277 -7.49 1.48 -6.23
CA LEU A 277 -7.58 0.02 -6.09
C LEU A 277 -9.01 -0.50 -5.87
N ALA A 278 -9.87 0.25 -5.19
CA ALA A 278 -11.24 -0.13 -4.87
C ALA A 278 -12.05 -0.50 -6.12
N ASN A 279 -11.75 0.13 -7.25
CA ASN A 279 -12.42 -0.09 -8.54
C ASN A 279 -12.22 -1.51 -9.12
N TYR A 280 -11.25 -2.27 -8.59
CA TYR A 280 -10.90 -3.60 -9.10
C TYR A 280 -11.24 -4.74 -8.13
N THR A 281 -11.69 -4.41 -6.91
CA THR A 281 -11.98 -5.38 -5.85
C THR A 281 -13.00 -6.44 -6.26
N ASP A 282 -14.11 -6.03 -6.88
CA ASP A 282 -15.17 -6.93 -7.33
C ASP A 282 -14.70 -7.96 -8.37
N VAL A 283 -13.72 -7.59 -9.20
CA VAL A 283 -13.14 -8.49 -10.21
C VAL A 283 -12.16 -9.44 -9.52
N LEU A 284 -11.27 -8.90 -8.68
CA LEU A 284 -10.26 -9.68 -7.95
C LEU A 284 -10.87 -10.70 -6.98
N LEU A 285 -12.02 -10.40 -6.37
CA LEU A 285 -12.71 -11.32 -5.45
C LEU A 285 -13.40 -12.50 -6.15
N LYS A 286 -13.61 -12.43 -7.48
CA LYS A 286 -14.30 -13.47 -8.25
C LYS A 286 -13.38 -14.54 -8.84
N ARG A 287 -12.06 -14.39 -8.68
CA ARG A 287 -11.08 -15.37 -9.19
C ARG A 287 -11.00 -16.65 -8.35
#